data_AF-A0A1T5FHM4-F1
#
_entry.id   AF-A0A1T5FHM4-F1
#
_cell.length_a   1.000
_cell.length_b   1.000
_cell.length_c   1.000
_cell.angle_alpha   90.00
_cell.angle_beta   90.00
_cell.angle_gamma   90.00
#
_symmetry.space_group_name_H-M   'P 1'
#
loop_
_entity.id
_entity.type
_entity.pdbx_description
1 polymer ?
#
loop_
_entity_poly.entity_id
_entity_poly.type
_entity_poly.pdbx_seq_one_letter_code
_entity_poly.pdbx_strand_id
1 'polypeptide(L)'
;MRKEVITLNKKIYKVSFYGEILGKCQEIENIKDPLKDSTKGYLRGLCDAQAGQYSGLFTLDHMPDYVMEDLEETLPLPEEYRKTDNNKQNYYEYLILPSLEFADRTKILRFAVAKSEIDAFGLDCSVTLDNFHDHGEEEKDFLTLCSESEISLLIPKRTIPDMMSEEVLTAILAGNFVLLPFNTSYLNFFPEGSIAFYTNFFDVQEKIEYYLKHPEERESIAQNGQRIVQQLLQGQSV
;
A
#
# COMPACT_ATOMS: atom_id res chain seq x y z
N MET A 1 23.27 23.55 -21.74
CA MET A 1 22.25 22.49 -21.80
C MET A 1 22.93 21.15 -21.96
N ARG A 2 23.26 20.49 -20.86
CA ARG A 2 23.62 19.06 -20.90
C ARG A 2 22.31 18.30 -20.94
N LYS A 3 22.07 17.58 -22.04
CA LYS A 3 21.08 16.50 -22.03
C LYS A 3 21.64 15.45 -21.09
N GLU A 4 21.08 15.34 -19.90
CA GLU A 4 21.27 14.12 -19.11
C GLU A 4 20.67 12.99 -19.92
N VAL A 5 21.55 12.12 -20.41
CA VAL A 5 21.17 10.83 -20.95
C VAL A 5 20.62 10.08 -19.75
N ILE A 6 19.29 9.93 -19.69
CA ILE A 6 18.66 8.99 -18.79
C ILE A 6 19.22 7.64 -19.19
N THR A 7 20.16 7.15 -18.39
CA THR A 7 20.68 5.80 -18.57
C THR A 7 19.49 4.89 -18.32
N LEU A 8 19.06 4.14 -19.33
CA LEU A 8 18.08 3.08 -19.15
C LEU A 8 18.69 2.11 -18.14
N ASN A 9 18.30 2.24 -16.87
CA ASN A 9 18.76 1.35 -15.83
C ASN A 9 18.36 -0.06 -16.25
N LYS A 10 19.34 -0.96 -16.25
CA LYS A 10 19.10 -2.37 -16.55
C LYS A 10 18.06 -2.86 -15.54
N LYS A 11 16.95 -3.43 -16.02
CA LYS A 11 15.99 -4.10 -15.14
C LYS A 11 16.68 -5.31 -14.51
N ILE A 12 16.72 -5.32 -13.18
CA ILE A 12 17.33 -6.36 -12.35
C ILE A 12 16.22 -7.27 -11.80
N TYR A 13 15.10 -6.68 -11.40
CA TYR A 13 14.01 -7.36 -10.71
C TYR A 13 12.77 -7.44 -11.59
N LYS A 14 12.09 -8.60 -11.59
CA LYS A 14 10.81 -8.76 -12.29
C LYS A 14 9.70 -8.00 -11.57
N VAL A 15 9.61 -8.20 -10.26
CA VAL A 15 8.66 -7.52 -9.39
C VAL A 15 9.39 -7.17 -8.12
N SER A 16 9.25 -5.92 -7.68
CA SER A 16 9.75 -5.52 -6.37
C SER A 16 8.66 -4.93 -5.51
N PHE A 17 8.88 -5.05 -4.20
CA PHE A 17 8.11 -4.38 -3.17
C PHE A 17 9.07 -3.61 -2.26
N TYR A 18 8.69 -2.39 -1.89
CA TYR A 18 9.41 -1.60 -0.91
C TYR A 18 8.47 -1.25 0.25
N GLY A 19 8.96 -1.41 1.46
CA GLY A 19 8.29 -0.96 2.67
C GLY A 19 8.20 -2.04 3.73
N GLU A 20 7.89 -1.59 4.92
CA GLU A 20 7.74 -2.45 6.09
C GLU A 20 6.56 -3.43 5.87
N ILE A 21 6.67 -4.67 6.36
CA ILE A 21 5.47 -5.53 6.47
C ILE A 21 4.62 -5.08 7.67
N LEU A 22 5.23 -4.32 8.59
CA LEU A 22 4.67 -3.73 9.81
C LEU A 22 4.63 -4.69 11.01
N GLY A 23 5.65 -5.54 11.16
CA GLY A 23 5.93 -6.33 12.36
C GLY A 23 6.11 -5.55 13.68
N LYS A 24 5.99 -4.21 13.68
CA LYS A 24 5.89 -3.36 14.89
C LYS A 24 4.51 -2.77 15.15
N CYS A 25 3.53 -2.97 14.27
CA CYS A 25 2.19 -2.46 14.49
C CYS A 25 1.49 -3.18 15.64
N GLN A 26 0.59 -2.45 16.31
CA GLN A 26 -0.34 -3.01 17.27
C GLN A 26 -1.31 -3.93 16.54
N GLU A 27 -0.85 -5.12 16.13
CA GLU A 27 -1.78 -6.18 15.76
C GLU A 27 -2.79 -6.29 16.91
N ILE A 28 -4.07 -6.31 16.58
CA ILE A 28 -5.16 -6.42 17.56
C ILE A 28 -4.89 -7.57 18.54
N GLU A 29 -4.26 -8.64 18.05
CA GLU A 29 -3.86 -9.83 18.81
C GLU A 29 -2.69 -9.58 19.79
N ASN A 30 -1.79 -8.64 19.45
CA ASN A 30 -0.59 -8.31 20.24
C ASN A 30 -0.82 -7.14 21.22
N ILE A 31 -2.02 -6.56 21.26
CA ILE A 31 -2.41 -5.62 22.32
C ILE A 31 -2.32 -6.37 23.66
N LYS A 32 -1.31 -6.00 24.46
CA LYS A 32 -1.00 -6.62 25.75
C LYS A 32 -2.06 -6.30 26.81
N ASP A 33 -2.78 -5.20 26.63
CA ASP A 33 -3.83 -4.76 27.53
C ASP A 33 -5.09 -5.62 27.38
N PRO A 34 -5.85 -5.84 28.46
CA PRO A 34 -6.91 -6.86 28.53
C PRO A 34 -8.21 -6.42 27.85
N LEU A 35 -8.16 -6.03 26.56
CA LEU A 35 -9.37 -5.80 25.78
C LEU A 35 -10.25 -7.05 25.83
N LYS A 36 -11.57 -6.85 25.95
CA LYS A 36 -12.56 -7.93 25.97
C LYS A 36 -12.48 -8.72 24.67
N ASP A 37 -12.70 -10.04 24.76
CA ASP A 37 -12.71 -10.92 23.58
C ASP A 37 -13.72 -10.47 22.52
N SER A 38 -14.85 -9.89 22.94
CA SER A 38 -15.85 -9.30 22.03
C SER A 38 -15.29 -8.13 21.22
N THR A 39 -14.49 -7.28 21.86
CA THR A 39 -13.84 -6.12 21.23
C THR A 39 -12.81 -6.60 20.23
N LYS A 40 -11.91 -7.51 20.64
CA LYS A 40 -10.91 -8.11 19.74
C LYS A 40 -11.55 -8.80 18.54
N GLY A 41 -12.59 -9.60 18.78
CA GLY A 41 -13.35 -10.29 17.72
C GLY A 41 -14.02 -9.33 16.73
N TYR A 42 -14.59 -8.22 17.23
CA TYR A 42 -15.16 -7.18 16.38
C TYR A 42 -14.10 -6.50 15.52
N LEU A 43 -13.00 -6.02 16.14
CA LEU A 43 -11.92 -5.32 15.43
C LEU A 43 -11.29 -6.23 14.36
N ARG A 44 -11.10 -7.52 14.67
CA ARG A 44 -10.63 -8.51 13.71
C ARG A 44 -11.61 -8.72 12.56
N GLY A 45 -12.89 -8.91 12.86
CA GLY A 45 -13.92 -9.07 11.83
C GLY A 45 -14.01 -7.86 10.90
N LEU A 46 -13.83 -6.66 11.44
CA LEU A 46 -13.75 -5.41 10.70
C LEU A 46 -12.54 -5.40 9.76
N CYS A 47 -11.34 -5.73 10.26
CA CYS A 47 -10.13 -5.81 9.43
C CYS A 47 -10.27 -6.86 8.33
N ASP A 48 -10.79 -8.05 8.65
CA ASP A 48 -10.99 -9.12 7.67
C ASP A 48 -12.01 -8.78 6.59
N ALA A 49 -13.07 -8.03 6.94
CA ALA A 49 -14.11 -7.61 5.98
C ALA A 49 -13.61 -6.55 4.99
N GLN A 50 -12.63 -5.73 5.37
CA GLN A 50 -12.14 -4.61 4.55
C GLN A 50 -10.75 -4.86 3.92
N ALA A 51 -10.05 -5.92 4.34
CA ALA A 51 -8.78 -6.32 3.73
C ALA A 51 -8.92 -6.54 2.21
N GLY A 52 -8.01 -5.97 1.44
CA GLY A 52 -7.97 -6.01 -0.03
C GLY A 52 -8.85 -4.96 -0.70
N GLN A 53 -9.72 -4.27 0.05
CA GLN A 53 -10.56 -3.19 -0.46
C GLN A 53 -9.97 -1.84 -0.05
N TYR A 54 -9.30 -1.17 -1.00
CA TYR A 54 -8.59 0.09 -0.74
C TYR A 54 -9.43 1.34 -0.98
N SER A 55 -10.64 1.20 -1.52
CA SER A 55 -11.56 2.32 -1.73
C SER A 55 -12.57 2.39 -0.58
N GLY A 56 -12.54 3.49 0.17
CA GLY A 56 -13.50 3.76 1.23
C GLY A 56 -13.24 2.99 2.53
N LEU A 57 -13.58 3.64 3.64
CA LEU A 57 -13.51 3.09 4.99
C LEU A 57 -14.92 3.04 5.58
N PHE A 58 -15.75 2.14 5.04
CA PHE A 58 -17.18 2.04 5.33
C PHE A 58 -17.49 1.63 6.78
N THR A 59 -16.48 1.26 7.56
CA THR A 59 -16.63 0.84 8.96
C THR A 59 -16.27 1.92 9.98
N LEU A 60 -15.70 3.06 9.53
CA LEU A 60 -15.27 4.17 10.39
C LEU A 60 -16.40 4.67 11.31
N ASP A 61 -17.59 4.89 10.74
CA ASP A 61 -18.74 5.46 11.45
C ASP A 61 -19.57 4.42 12.21
N HIS A 62 -19.21 3.14 12.13
CA HIS A 62 -20.03 2.02 12.60
C HIS A 62 -19.42 1.25 13.77
N MET A 63 -18.38 1.78 14.42
CA MET A 63 -17.84 1.16 15.63
C MET A 63 -18.88 1.20 16.77
N PRO A 64 -19.30 0.04 17.32
CA PRO A 64 -20.28 -0.03 18.39
C PRO A 64 -19.77 0.60 19.69
N ASP A 65 -20.68 1.13 20.50
CA ASP A 65 -20.32 1.81 21.74
C ASP A 65 -19.57 0.88 22.72
N TYR A 66 -19.93 -0.41 22.80
CA TYR A 66 -19.22 -1.36 23.67
C TYR A 66 -17.74 -1.55 23.28
N VAL A 67 -17.40 -1.37 22.00
CA VAL A 67 -16.01 -1.46 21.51
C VAL A 67 -15.27 -0.19 21.91
N MET A 68 -15.90 0.97 21.75
CA MET A 68 -15.32 2.27 22.09
C MET A 68 -15.09 2.41 23.60
N GLU A 69 -16.05 2.03 24.42
CA GLU A 69 -15.93 2.04 25.88
C GLU A 69 -14.74 1.18 26.34
N ASP A 70 -14.59 -0.01 25.76
CA ASP A 70 -13.51 -0.93 26.09
C ASP A 70 -12.13 -0.42 25.66
N LEU A 71 -12.06 0.18 24.46
CA LEU A 71 -10.85 0.82 23.95
C LEU A 71 -10.44 2.02 24.80
N GLU A 72 -11.39 2.90 25.15
CA GLU A 72 -11.12 4.09 25.97
C GLU A 72 -10.71 3.75 27.41
N GLU A 73 -11.27 2.68 27.98
CA GLU A 73 -10.92 2.20 29.31
C GLU A 73 -9.53 1.53 29.33
N THR A 74 -9.22 0.75 28.29
CA THR A 74 -8.10 -0.21 28.32
C THR A 74 -6.87 0.25 27.54
N LEU A 75 -7.06 1.04 26.48
CA LEU A 75 -6.01 1.46 25.55
C LEU A 75 -6.03 2.98 25.36
N PRO A 76 -5.49 3.76 26.31
CA PRO A 76 -5.46 5.22 26.19
C PRO A 76 -4.74 5.67 24.92
N LEU A 77 -5.41 6.47 24.09
CA LEU A 77 -4.83 7.01 22.86
C LEU A 77 -3.57 7.85 23.15
N PRO A 78 -2.44 7.58 22.47
CA PRO A 78 -1.30 8.48 22.48
C PRO A 78 -1.67 9.86 21.97
N GLU A 79 -0.94 10.88 22.44
CA GLU A 79 -1.27 12.29 22.16
C GLU A 79 -1.22 12.60 20.66
N GLU A 80 -0.27 12.01 19.93
CA GLU A 80 -0.11 12.19 18.49
C GLU A 80 -1.27 11.64 17.64
N TYR A 81 -2.10 10.78 18.22
CA TYR A 81 -3.30 10.23 17.58
C TYR A 81 -4.60 10.93 18.02
N ARG A 82 -4.56 11.85 19.00
CA ARG A 82 -5.72 12.67 19.38
C ARG A 82 -5.87 13.90 18.47
N LYS A 83 -6.07 13.64 17.17
CA LYS A 83 -6.07 14.68 16.13
C LYS A 83 -7.40 15.41 16.00
N THR A 84 -8.49 14.78 16.42
CA THR A 84 -9.86 15.30 16.26
C THR A 84 -10.66 15.10 17.54
N ASP A 85 -11.80 15.80 17.66
CA ASP A 85 -12.79 15.54 18.72
C ASP A 85 -13.55 14.21 18.51
N ASN A 86 -13.28 13.48 17.42
CA ASN A 86 -13.89 12.19 17.10
C ASN A 86 -12.96 11.04 17.51
N ASN A 87 -13.16 10.53 18.73
CA ASN A 87 -12.37 9.39 19.23
C ASN A 87 -12.48 8.15 18.33
N LYS A 88 -13.63 7.89 17.68
CA LYS A 88 -13.77 6.75 16.77
C LYS A 88 -12.75 6.84 15.63
N GLN A 89 -12.61 8.04 15.05
CA GLN A 89 -11.62 8.29 14.01
C GLN A 89 -10.19 8.15 14.53
N ASN A 90 -9.91 8.72 15.70
CA ASN A 90 -8.57 8.65 16.30
C ASN A 90 -8.13 7.19 16.56
N TYR A 91 -9.02 6.33 17.11
CA TYR A 91 -8.75 4.90 17.25
C TYR A 91 -8.65 4.16 15.93
N TYR A 92 -9.44 4.57 14.93
CA TYR A 92 -9.36 3.97 13.61
C TYR A 92 -7.99 4.23 12.97
N GLU A 93 -7.48 5.46 13.04
CA GLU A 93 -6.13 5.79 12.57
C GLU A 93 -5.03 5.11 13.37
N TYR A 94 -5.21 5.00 14.69
CA TYR A 94 -4.22 4.42 15.59
C TYR A 94 -4.09 2.91 15.46
N LEU A 95 -5.23 2.21 15.35
CA LEU A 95 -5.27 0.76 15.48
C LEU A 95 -5.75 0.04 14.21
N ILE A 96 -6.80 0.55 13.57
CA ILE A 96 -7.45 -0.14 12.45
C ILE A 96 -6.66 0.01 11.16
N LEU A 97 -6.24 1.22 10.79
CA LEU A 97 -5.46 1.44 9.56
C LEU A 97 -4.17 0.62 9.55
N PRO A 98 -3.35 0.61 10.62
CA PRO A 98 -2.13 -0.20 10.63
C PRO A 98 -2.42 -1.70 10.58
N SER A 99 -3.49 -2.16 11.25
CA SER A 99 -3.93 -3.57 11.19
C SER A 99 -4.38 -3.97 9.79
N LEU A 100 -5.07 -3.08 9.08
CA LEU A 100 -5.46 -3.29 7.68
C LEU A 100 -4.24 -3.32 6.75
N GLU A 101 -3.31 -2.38 6.91
CA GLU A 101 -2.08 -2.32 6.11
C GLU A 101 -1.27 -3.61 6.24
N PHE A 102 -1.11 -4.11 7.47
CA PHE A 102 -0.45 -5.39 7.74
C PHE A 102 -1.18 -6.56 7.05
N ALA A 103 -2.50 -6.64 7.21
CA ALA A 103 -3.32 -7.69 6.62
C ALA A 103 -3.26 -7.65 5.08
N ASP A 104 -3.30 -6.44 4.50
CA ASP A 104 -3.23 -6.21 3.07
C ASP A 104 -1.87 -6.62 2.50
N ARG A 105 -0.77 -6.09 3.05
CA ARG A 105 0.61 -6.43 2.63
C ARG A 105 0.84 -7.93 2.70
N THR A 106 0.48 -8.54 3.82
CA THR A 106 0.63 -9.99 4.02
C THR A 106 -0.17 -10.78 2.98
N LYS A 107 -1.46 -10.46 2.79
CA LYS A 107 -2.31 -11.19 1.83
C LYS A 107 -1.82 -10.95 0.39
N ILE A 108 -1.62 -9.70 -0.02
CA ILE A 108 -1.17 -9.34 -1.39
C ILE A 108 0.15 -10.02 -1.73
N LEU A 109 1.18 -9.90 -0.88
CA LEU A 109 2.49 -10.49 -1.15
C LEU A 109 2.41 -12.02 -1.24
N ARG A 110 1.63 -12.68 -0.36
CA ARG A 110 1.42 -14.14 -0.42
C ARG A 110 0.77 -14.60 -1.72
N PHE A 111 -0.12 -13.81 -2.31
CA PHE A 111 -0.71 -14.14 -3.62
C PHE A 111 0.25 -13.79 -4.76
N ALA A 112 0.99 -12.68 -4.67
CA ALA A 112 1.96 -12.26 -5.68
C ALA A 112 3.07 -13.30 -5.90
N VAL A 113 3.61 -13.87 -4.81
CA VAL A 113 4.68 -14.90 -4.88
C VAL A 113 4.25 -16.21 -5.54
N ALA A 114 2.93 -16.46 -5.66
CA ALA A 114 2.42 -17.66 -6.30
C ALA A 114 2.66 -17.68 -7.83
N LYS A 115 2.94 -16.52 -8.44
CA LYS A 115 3.08 -16.36 -9.89
C LYS A 115 4.39 -15.72 -10.34
N SER A 116 5.11 -15.06 -9.45
CA SER A 116 6.39 -14.43 -9.76
C SER A 116 7.32 -14.48 -8.57
N GLU A 117 8.62 -14.39 -8.85
CA GLU A 117 9.62 -13.98 -7.85
C GLU A 117 9.34 -12.53 -7.44
N ILE A 118 9.37 -12.27 -6.14
CA ILE A 118 9.20 -10.95 -5.53
C ILE A 118 10.46 -10.61 -4.76
N ASP A 119 11.10 -9.49 -5.11
CA ASP A 119 12.22 -8.93 -4.37
C ASP A 119 11.73 -7.82 -3.43
N ALA A 120 11.80 -8.07 -2.12
CA ALA A 120 11.27 -7.19 -1.10
C ALA A 120 12.39 -6.50 -0.30
N PHE A 121 12.24 -5.20 -0.09
CA PHE A 121 13.21 -4.35 0.62
C PHE A 121 12.51 -3.53 1.71
N GLY A 122 13.25 -3.20 2.78
CA GLY A 122 12.75 -2.39 3.88
C GLY A 122 11.80 -3.17 4.81
N LEU A 123 11.90 -4.49 4.84
CA LEU A 123 11.07 -5.33 5.70
C LEU A 123 11.52 -5.21 7.16
N ASP A 124 10.57 -5.11 8.07
CA ASP A 124 10.78 -5.05 9.52
C ASP A 124 10.59 -6.42 10.22
N CYS A 125 10.44 -7.48 9.43
CA CYS A 125 10.40 -8.86 9.88
C CYS A 125 10.99 -9.78 8.80
N SER A 126 11.50 -10.95 9.21
CA SER A 126 12.01 -11.93 8.25
C SER A 126 10.87 -12.79 7.72
N VAL A 127 10.80 -12.91 6.38
CA VAL A 127 9.82 -13.75 5.70
C VAL A 127 10.53 -14.85 4.93
N THR A 128 10.17 -16.11 5.20
CA THR A 128 10.68 -17.27 4.45
C THR A 128 9.55 -17.89 3.64
N LEU A 129 9.51 -17.60 2.35
CA LEU A 129 8.61 -18.17 1.37
C LEU A 129 9.37 -18.45 0.08
N ASP A 130 9.04 -19.55 -0.59
CA ASP A 130 9.57 -19.83 -1.92
C ASP A 130 9.17 -18.69 -2.88
N ASN A 131 10.09 -18.26 -3.74
CA ASN A 131 9.94 -17.10 -4.65
C ASN A 131 9.78 -15.73 -3.96
N PHE A 132 10.03 -15.63 -2.65
CA PHE A 132 10.12 -14.35 -1.95
C PHE A 132 11.56 -14.11 -1.52
N HIS A 133 12.20 -13.09 -2.10
CA HIS A 133 13.56 -12.70 -1.79
C HIS A 133 13.51 -11.51 -0.83
N ASP A 134 13.65 -11.82 0.45
CA ASP A 134 13.78 -10.85 1.53
C ASP A 134 15.21 -10.28 1.55
N HIS A 135 15.36 -9.01 1.19
CA HIS A 135 16.63 -8.28 1.26
C HIS A 135 16.81 -7.53 2.59
N GLY A 136 15.89 -7.73 3.54
CA GLY A 136 15.95 -7.22 4.91
C GLY A 136 15.67 -5.72 5.05
N GLU A 137 16.13 -5.17 6.18
CA GLU A 137 16.04 -3.74 6.53
C GLU A 137 17.02 -2.86 5.74
N GLU A 138 17.88 -3.44 4.88
CA GLU A 138 18.85 -2.65 4.10
C GLU A 138 18.13 -1.65 3.19
N GLU A 139 18.38 -0.36 3.42
CA GLU A 139 17.80 0.74 2.64
C GLU A 139 18.40 0.76 1.23
N LYS A 140 17.69 0.13 0.29
CA LYS A 140 17.84 0.45 -1.13
C LYS A 140 17.03 1.71 -1.40
N ASP A 141 17.63 2.69 -2.08
CA ASP A 141 16.90 3.88 -2.51
C ASP A 141 15.63 3.48 -3.31
N PHE A 142 14.47 3.96 -2.86
CA PHE A 142 13.17 3.58 -3.39
C PHE A 142 13.08 3.81 -4.91
N LEU A 143 13.52 4.99 -5.38
CA LEU A 143 13.46 5.32 -6.80
C LEU A 143 14.42 4.46 -7.62
N THR A 144 15.60 4.16 -7.09
CA THR A 144 16.56 3.23 -7.69
C THR A 144 15.93 1.86 -7.84
N LEU A 145 15.30 1.33 -6.78
CA LEU A 145 14.59 0.05 -6.83
C LEU A 145 13.49 0.05 -7.89
N CYS A 146 12.62 1.06 -7.91
CA CYS A 146 11.58 1.17 -8.93
C CYS A 146 12.18 1.18 -10.35
N SER A 147 13.27 1.93 -10.56
CA SER A 147 13.94 2.02 -11.85
C SER A 147 14.57 0.70 -12.31
N GLU A 148 15.01 -0.12 -11.37
CA GLU A 148 15.58 -1.45 -11.62
C GLU A 148 14.50 -2.55 -11.68
N SER A 149 13.24 -2.21 -11.44
CA SER A 149 12.13 -3.16 -11.40
C SER A 149 11.27 -3.08 -12.64
N GLU A 150 10.90 -4.25 -13.18
CA GLU A 150 9.95 -4.36 -14.27
C GLU A 150 8.53 -3.95 -13.83
N ILE A 151 8.11 -4.42 -12.65
CA ILE A 151 6.88 -4.00 -11.97
C ILE A 151 7.27 -3.50 -10.57
N SER A 152 6.90 -2.26 -10.26
CA SER A 152 6.92 -1.76 -8.87
C SER A 152 5.56 -2.07 -8.25
N LEU A 153 5.49 -3.11 -7.41
CA LEU A 153 4.27 -3.47 -6.67
C LEU A 153 4.17 -2.56 -5.45
N LEU A 154 3.24 -1.60 -5.49
CA LEU A 154 3.03 -0.68 -4.38
C LEU A 154 1.80 -1.10 -3.58
N ILE A 155 1.96 -1.09 -2.25
CA ILE A 155 0.93 -1.38 -1.26
C ILE A 155 0.93 -0.19 -0.28
N PRO A 156 0.33 0.95 -0.68
CA PRO A 156 0.44 2.20 0.06
C PRO A 156 -0.25 2.13 1.41
N LYS A 157 0.16 2.99 2.32
CA LYS A 157 -0.53 3.23 3.59
C LYS A 157 -1.96 3.72 3.35
N ARG A 158 -2.87 3.42 4.27
CA ARG A 158 -4.24 3.91 4.25
C ARG A 158 -4.32 5.20 5.06
N THR A 159 -5.15 6.15 4.62
CA THR A 159 -5.29 7.45 5.28
C THR A 159 -6.76 7.83 5.42
N ILE A 160 -7.05 8.75 6.35
CA ILE A 160 -8.37 9.39 6.48
C ILE A 160 -8.19 10.90 6.28
N PRO A 161 -8.83 11.52 5.25
CA PRO A 161 -9.56 10.88 4.15
C PRO A 161 -8.63 10.05 3.24
N ASP A 162 -9.21 9.25 2.34
CA ASP A 162 -8.45 8.54 1.31
C ASP A 162 -7.69 9.55 0.43
N MET A 163 -6.37 9.45 0.41
CA MET A 163 -5.48 10.34 -0.36
C MET A 163 -4.54 9.53 -1.25
N MET A 164 -4.13 10.13 -2.38
CA MET A 164 -3.08 9.56 -3.21
C MET A 164 -1.75 9.58 -2.43
N SER A 165 -1.10 8.43 -2.32
CA SER A 165 0.20 8.32 -1.65
C SER A 165 1.29 9.12 -2.39
N GLU A 166 2.05 9.92 -1.66
CA GLU A 166 3.21 10.64 -2.18
C GLU A 166 4.26 9.70 -2.78
N GLU A 167 4.46 8.53 -2.17
CA GLU A 167 5.35 7.47 -2.67
C GLU A 167 4.90 6.97 -4.05
N VAL A 168 3.60 6.74 -4.21
CA VAL A 168 3.01 6.34 -5.50
C VAL A 168 3.23 7.43 -6.55
N LEU A 169 2.90 8.68 -6.22
CA LEU A 169 3.07 9.80 -7.15
C LEU A 169 4.54 10.00 -7.55
N THR A 170 5.46 9.80 -6.60
CA THR A 170 6.92 9.89 -6.82
C THR A 170 7.41 8.80 -7.76
N ALA A 171 6.97 7.54 -7.58
CA ALA A 171 7.32 6.44 -8.47
C ALA A 171 6.79 6.65 -9.90
N ILE A 172 5.56 7.14 -10.04
CA ILE A 172 4.93 7.47 -11.33
C ILE A 172 5.67 8.62 -12.01
N LEU A 173 5.98 9.70 -11.27
CA LEU A 173 6.74 10.84 -11.78
C LEU A 173 8.12 10.44 -12.31
N ALA A 174 8.76 9.46 -11.67
CA ALA A 174 10.04 8.91 -12.12
C ALA A 174 9.92 8.02 -13.38
N GLY A 175 8.70 7.77 -13.90
CA GLY A 175 8.47 7.02 -15.13
C GLY A 175 8.46 5.50 -14.94
N ASN A 176 8.18 5.03 -13.73
CA ASN A 176 8.12 3.60 -13.45
C ASN A 176 6.73 3.02 -13.74
N PHE A 177 6.68 1.77 -14.17
CA PHE A 177 5.44 1.02 -14.20
C PHE A 177 5.08 0.59 -12.77
N VAL A 178 3.97 1.13 -12.27
CA VAL A 178 3.46 0.90 -10.92
C VAL A 178 2.19 0.05 -11.01
N LEU A 179 2.14 -1.02 -10.22
CA LEU A 179 0.94 -1.81 -9.97
C LEU A 179 0.51 -1.60 -8.52
N LEU A 180 -0.67 -1.05 -8.30
CA LEU A 180 -1.15 -0.61 -6.99
C LEU A 180 -2.64 -0.96 -6.80
N PRO A 181 -3.17 -0.93 -5.56
CA PRO A 181 -4.56 -1.28 -5.34
C PRO A 181 -5.49 -0.18 -5.86
N PHE A 182 -6.67 -0.56 -6.33
CA PHE A 182 -7.69 0.36 -6.81
C PHE A 182 -8.20 1.27 -5.67
N ASN A 183 -8.05 2.57 -5.87
CA ASN A 183 -8.59 3.60 -4.99
C ASN A 183 -9.25 4.72 -5.82
N THR A 184 -10.46 5.13 -5.44
CA THR A 184 -11.24 6.14 -6.17
C THR A 184 -10.59 7.53 -6.20
N SER A 185 -9.69 7.85 -5.27
CA SER A 185 -8.95 9.12 -5.24
C SER A 185 -8.12 9.37 -6.50
N TYR A 186 -7.71 8.32 -7.22
CA TYR A 186 -6.95 8.43 -8.46
C TYR A 186 -7.81 8.76 -9.69
N LEU A 187 -9.11 8.46 -9.67
CA LEU A 187 -9.98 8.52 -10.87
C LEU A 187 -10.16 9.93 -11.43
N ASN A 188 -10.08 10.96 -10.57
CA ASN A 188 -10.22 12.35 -11.01
C ASN A 188 -8.98 12.87 -11.75
N PHE A 189 -7.86 12.15 -11.67
CA PHE A 189 -6.57 12.62 -12.18
C PHE A 189 -5.99 11.69 -13.24
N PHE A 190 -6.23 10.39 -13.12
CA PHE A 190 -5.65 9.35 -13.96
C PHE A 190 -6.73 8.72 -14.85
N PRO A 191 -6.83 9.09 -16.14
CA PRO A 191 -7.69 8.39 -17.09
C PRO A 191 -7.23 6.94 -17.28
N GLU A 192 -8.12 6.11 -17.85
CA GLU A 192 -7.82 4.72 -18.16
C GLU A 192 -6.52 4.58 -18.99
N GLY A 193 -5.69 3.59 -18.65
CA GLY A 193 -4.41 3.36 -19.33
C GLY A 193 -3.27 4.31 -18.93
N SER A 194 -3.44 5.12 -17.89
CA SER A 194 -2.35 5.96 -17.33
C SER A 194 -1.76 5.44 -16.03
N ILE A 195 -2.40 4.44 -15.43
CA ILE A 195 -1.96 3.76 -14.22
C ILE A 195 -2.59 2.36 -14.21
N ALA A 196 -1.93 1.38 -13.58
CA ALA A 196 -2.42 0.01 -13.51
C ALA A 196 -2.88 -0.35 -12.09
N PHE A 197 -4.14 -0.76 -11.96
CA PHE A 197 -4.71 -1.18 -10.68
C PHE A 197 -4.91 -2.69 -10.59
N TYR A 198 -4.83 -3.22 -9.37
CA TYR A 198 -5.48 -4.46 -8.98
C TYR A 198 -6.62 -4.16 -7.99
N THR A 199 -7.65 -4.99 -8.00
CA THR A 199 -8.88 -4.78 -7.22
C THR A 199 -9.00 -5.72 -6.01
N ASN A 200 -8.22 -6.78 -5.98
CA ASN A 200 -8.20 -7.78 -4.91
C ASN A 200 -6.95 -8.67 -5.02
N PHE A 201 -6.79 -9.60 -4.07
CA PHE A 201 -5.63 -10.50 -3.99
C PHE A 201 -5.52 -11.51 -5.15
N PHE A 202 -6.63 -11.87 -5.81
CA PHE A 202 -6.58 -12.74 -7.00
C PHE A 202 -6.23 -11.94 -8.26
N ASP A 203 -6.65 -10.68 -8.33
CA ASP A 203 -6.37 -9.81 -9.46
C ASP A 203 -4.89 -9.40 -9.50
N VAL A 204 -4.25 -9.14 -8.34
CA VAL A 204 -2.82 -8.77 -8.31
C VAL A 204 -1.92 -9.84 -8.94
N GLN A 205 -2.16 -11.13 -8.66
CA GLN A 205 -1.38 -12.23 -9.25
C GLN A 205 -1.58 -12.32 -10.76
N GLU A 206 -2.81 -12.10 -11.26
CA GLU A 206 -3.13 -12.15 -12.69
C GLU A 206 -2.52 -10.97 -13.43
N LYS A 207 -2.58 -9.76 -12.83
CA LYS A 207 -1.97 -8.55 -13.36
C LYS A 207 -0.44 -8.63 -13.40
N ILE A 208 0.20 -9.19 -12.37
CA ILE A 208 1.65 -9.45 -12.40
C ILE A 208 1.99 -10.37 -13.56
N GLU A 209 1.33 -11.52 -13.67
CA GLU A 209 1.61 -12.49 -14.75
C GLU A 209 1.37 -11.88 -16.14
N TYR A 210 0.31 -11.08 -16.28
CA TYR A 210 -0.02 -10.39 -17.51
C TYR A 210 1.05 -9.35 -17.86
N TYR A 211 1.32 -8.38 -16.98
CA TYR A 211 2.18 -7.25 -17.31
C TYR A 211 3.65 -7.64 -17.52
N LEU A 212 4.14 -8.70 -16.88
CA LEU A 212 5.47 -9.24 -17.17
C LEU A 212 5.61 -9.68 -18.64
N LYS A 213 4.51 -10.15 -19.27
CA LYS A 213 4.48 -10.57 -20.69
C LYS A 213 4.20 -9.41 -21.66
N HIS A 214 3.84 -8.23 -21.16
CA HIS A 214 3.43 -7.07 -21.97
C HIS A 214 4.30 -5.83 -21.68
N PRO A 215 5.60 -5.85 -22.06
CA PRO A 215 6.53 -4.75 -21.76
C PRO A 215 6.15 -3.43 -22.46
N GLU A 216 5.65 -3.48 -23.70
CA GLU A 216 5.25 -2.28 -24.46
C GLU A 216 4.05 -1.57 -23.80
N GLU A 217 3.09 -2.35 -23.31
CA GLU A 217 1.93 -1.80 -22.58
C GLU A 217 2.37 -1.16 -21.26
N ARG A 218 3.28 -1.82 -20.52
CA ARG A 218 3.85 -1.25 -19.29
C ARG A 218 4.55 0.08 -19.55
N GLU A 219 5.37 0.16 -20.59
CA GLU A 219 6.06 1.38 -20.96
C GLU A 219 5.08 2.50 -21.32
N SER A 220 4.04 2.18 -22.10
CA SER A 220 3.00 3.15 -22.45
C SER A 220 2.25 3.68 -21.23
N ILE A 221 1.83 2.80 -20.31
CA ILE A 221 1.17 3.18 -19.06
C ILE A 221 2.07 4.08 -18.21
N ALA A 222 3.34 3.71 -18.03
CA ALA A 222 4.29 4.47 -17.23
C ALA A 222 4.54 5.89 -17.79
N GLN A 223 4.69 6.00 -19.12
CA GLN A 223 4.86 7.30 -19.79
C GLN A 223 3.61 8.18 -19.67
N ASN A 224 2.41 7.59 -19.81
CA ASN A 224 1.15 8.30 -19.65
C ASN A 224 0.99 8.84 -18.23
N GLY A 225 1.21 7.99 -17.22
CA GLY A 225 1.15 8.37 -15.80
C GLY A 225 2.16 9.46 -15.45
N GLN A 226 3.41 9.32 -15.90
CA GLN A 226 4.45 10.33 -15.70
C GLN A 226 4.03 11.70 -16.24
N ARG A 227 3.51 11.75 -17.47
CA ARG A 227 3.06 13.00 -18.09
C ARG A 227 1.95 13.68 -17.27
N ILE A 228 1.01 12.90 -16.74
CA ILE A 228 -0.08 13.42 -15.89
C ILE A 228 0.48 14.02 -14.61
N VAL A 229 1.36 13.31 -13.89
CA VAL A 229 1.94 13.85 -12.64
C VAL A 229 2.75 15.12 -12.90
N GLN A 230 3.48 15.19 -14.01
CA GLN A 230 4.18 16.42 -14.41
C GLN A 230 3.23 17.60 -14.66
N GLN A 231 2.05 17.36 -15.27
CA GLN A 231 1.04 18.40 -15.49
C GLN A 231 0.40 18.86 -14.17
N LEU A 232 0.08 17.93 -13.27
CA LEU A 232 -0.45 18.24 -11.94
C LEU A 232 0.50 19.14 -11.14
N LEU A 233 1.81 18.85 -11.17
CA LEU A 233 2.83 19.66 -10.50
C LEU A 233 2.98 21.07 -11.10
N GLN A 234 2.67 21.24 -12.39
CA GLN A 234 2.72 22.53 -13.07
C GLN A 234 1.42 23.34 -12.93
N GLY A 235 0.42 22.83 -12.20
CA GLY A 235 -0.89 23.46 -12.06
C GLY A 235 -1.69 23.50 -13.37
N GLN A 236 -1.37 22.63 -14.32
CA GLN A 236 -2.11 22.50 -15.57
C GLN A 236 -3.24 21.49 -15.38
N SER A 237 -4.48 21.86 -15.73
CA SER A 237 -5.60 20.91 -15.74
C SER A 237 -5.31 19.77 -16.73
N VAL A 238 -5.45 18.53 -16.26
CA VAL A 238 -5.32 17.29 -17.04
C VAL A 238 -6.51 17.10 -17.97
#